data_AF-A0A4S8KJF7-F1
#
_entry.id   AF-A0A4S8KJF7-F1
#
_cell.length_a   1.000
_cell.length_b   1.000
_cell.length_c   1.000
_cell.angle_alpha   90.00
_cell.angle_beta   90.00
_cell.angle_gamma   90.00
#
_symmetry.space_group_name_H-M   'P 1'
#
loop_
_entity.id
_entity.type
_entity.pdbx_description
1 polymer ?
#
loop_
_entity_poly.entity_id
_entity_poly.type
_entity_poly.pdbx_seq_one_letter_code
_entity_poly.pdbx_strand_id
1 'polypeptide(L)'
;MGQGRSFCGTLAESGAIHGMSDEECAWLAGVLYAAGQETSTNALHWFLFSMLLFPQVQRRAQEELDRVVGRSRLPSFADAKHLPYVQAIVNEILRWKPPTPVGIPHASIEDAYYDGFFIPKGTVLIPNVWFLNRDPETYGPDADQFRPERHLDQDGNLRDPN
;
A
#
# COMPACT_ATOMS: atom_id res chain seq x y z
N MET A 1 -20.86 -14.91 -21.93
CA MET A 1 -20.04 -14.17 -20.94
C MET A 1 -19.59 -12.89 -21.63
N GLY A 2 -20.20 -11.75 -21.32
CA GLY A 2 -19.79 -10.47 -21.89
C GLY A 2 -18.43 -10.10 -21.31
N GLN A 3 -17.43 -9.91 -22.17
CA GLN A 3 -16.14 -9.38 -21.74
C GLN A 3 -16.40 -7.98 -21.19
N GLY A 4 -16.23 -7.81 -19.87
CA GLY A 4 -16.31 -6.49 -19.25
C GLY A 4 -15.33 -5.55 -19.97
N ARG A 5 -15.79 -4.35 -20.31
CA ARG A 5 -14.95 -3.34 -20.98
C ARG A 5 -13.74 -3.00 -20.11
N SER A 6 -12.59 -2.79 -20.74
CA SER A 6 -11.40 -2.30 -20.03
C SER A 6 -11.62 -0.86 -19.57
N PHE A 7 -10.87 -0.42 -18.55
CA PHE A 7 -10.95 0.96 -18.05
C PHE A 7 -10.78 2.00 -19.18
N CYS A 8 -9.79 1.82 -20.05
CA CYS A 8 -9.57 2.70 -21.20
C CYS A 8 -10.74 2.69 -22.19
N GLY A 9 -11.35 1.52 -22.42
CA GLY A 9 -12.54 1.40 -23.27
C GLY A 9 -13.74 2.13 -22.69
N THR A 10 -13.92 2.06 -21.36
CA THR A 10 -14.96 2.83 -20.66
C THR A 10 -14.71 4.32 -20.77
N LEU A 11 -13.48 4.80 -20.53
CA LEU A 11 -13.14 6.22 -20.65
C LEU A 11 -13.36 6.78 -22.06
N ALA A 12 -13.00 6.03 -23.10
CA ALA A 12 -13.20 6.46 -24.48
C ALA A 12 -14.68 6.66 -24.85
N GLU A 13 -15.59 5.92 -24.21
CA GLU A 13 -17.02 5.98 -24.51
C GLU A 13 -17.78 6.95 -23.59
N SER A 14 -17.38 7.04 -22.31
CA SER A 14 -18.09 7.83 -21.30
C SER A 14 -17.37 9.11 -20.90
N GLY A 15 -16.15 9.37 -21.40
CA GLY A 15 -15.38 10.59 -21.09
C GLY A 15 -16.19 11.86 -21.34
N ALA A 16 -16.88 11.94 -22.49
CA ALA A 16 -17.75 13.05 -22.83
C ALA A 16 -18.95 13.21 -21.87
N ILE A 17 -19.48 12.12 -21.32
CA ILE A 17 -20.57 12.16 -20.31
C ILE A 17 -20.06 12.79 -19.00
N HIS A 18 -18.77 12.61 -18.70
CA HIS A 18 -18.10 13.20 -17.55
C HIS A 18 -17.47 14.57 -17.83
N GLY A 19 -17.70 15.15 -19.01
CA GLY A 19 -17.14 16.44 -19.41
C GLY A 19 -15.62 16.41 -19.62
N MET A 20 -15.05 15.23 -19.82
CA MET A 20 -13.62 15.05 -20.09
C MET A 20 -13.35 15.13 -21.60
N SER A 21 -12.30 15.86 -21.97
CA SER A 21 -11.70 15.80 -23.30
C SER A 21 -10.99 14.47 -23.55
N ASP A 22 -10.73 14.16 -24.83
CA ASP A 22 -9.93 12.99 -25.21
C ASP A 22 -8.54 13.01 -24.59
N GLU A 23 -7.94 14.20 -24.46
CA GLU A 23 -6.64 14.39 -23.83
C GLU A 23 -6.69 14.07 -22.33
N GLU A 24 -7.68 14.57 -21.60
CA GLU A 24 -7.87 14.24 -20.18
C GLU A 24 -8.14 12.74 -19.97
N CYS A 25 -8.88 12.10 -20.87
CA CYS A 25 -9.10 10.65 -20.84
C CYS A 25 -7.79 9.88 -21.04
N ALA A 26 -6.95 10.32 -21.99
CA ALA A 26 -5.65 9.72 -22.24
C ALA A 26 -4.70 9.90 -21.04
N TRP A 27 -4.65 11.10 -20.44
CA TRP A 27 -3.87 11.37 -19.23
C TRP A 27 -4.32 10.50 -18.06
N LEU A 28 -5.63 10.40 -17.82
CA LEU A 28 -6.17 9.59 -16.73
C LEU A 28 -5.82 8.10 -16.90
N ALA A 29 -5.93 7.58 -18.13
CA ALA A 29 -5.53 6.21 -18.43
C ALA A 29 -4.03 5.98 -18.19
N GLY A 30 -3.19 6.91 -18.64
CA GLY A 30 -1.74 6.84 -18.47
C GLY A 30 -1.30 6.90 -17.00
N VAL A 31 -1.85 7.84 -16.23
CA VAL A 31 -1.57 7.99 -14.79
C VAL A 31 -2.00 6.76 -14.02
N LEU A 32 -3.19 6.21 -14.28
CA LEU A 32 -3.66 5.01 -13.58
C LEU A 32 -2.76 3.80 -13.85
N TYR A 33 -2.31 3.64 -15.10
CA TYR A 33 -1.37 2.58 -15.46
C TYR A 33 -0.03 2.75 -14.75
N ALA A 34 0.58 3.93 -14.83
CA ALA A 34 1.88 4.20 -14.23
C ALA A 34 1.83 4.02 -12.69
N ALA A 35 0.81 4.59 -12.04
CA ALA A 35 0.63 4.49 -10.60
C ALA A 35 0.44 3.03 -10.15
N GLY A 36 -0.37 2.25 -10.87
CA GLY A 36 -0.63 0.85 -10.51
C GLY A 36 0.55 -0.08 -10.77
N GLN A 37 1.32 0.17 -11.83
CA GLN A 37 2.43 -0.69 -12.23
C GLN A 37 3.64 -0.53 -11.30
N GLU A 38 4.22 0.66 -11.24
CA GLU A 38 5.50 0.87 -10.57
C GLU A 38 5.41 0.59 -9.06
N THR A 39 4.36 1.10 -8.41
CA THR A 39 4.19 0.97 -6.95
C THR A 39 3.99 -0.49 -6.52
N SER A 40 3.12 -1.22 -7.22
CA SER A 40 2.83 -2.64 -6.94
C SER A 40 4.04 -3.52 -7.22
N THR A 41 4.77 -3.27 -8.32
CA THR A 41 5.99 -4.00 -8.64
C THR A 41 7.06 -3.79 -7.56
N ASN A 42 7.24 -2.56 -7.07
CA ASN A 42 8.20 -2.29 -6.00
C ASN A 42 7.83 -3.01 -4.70
N ALA A 43 6.55 -3.00 -4.31
CA ALA A 43 6.08 -3.75 -3.13
C ALA A 43 6.34 -5.26 -3.29
N LEU A 44 6.12 -5.82 -4.48
CA LEU A 44 6.40 -7.24 -4.76
C LEU A 44 7.90 -7.57 -4.72
N HIS A 45 8.76 -6.68 -5.22
CA HIS A 45 10.21 -6.87 -5.11
C HIS A 45 10.66 -6.92 -3.64
N TRP A 46 10.16 -6.00 -2.81
CA TRP A 46 10.44 -6.02 -1.38
C TRP A 46 9.85 -7.24 -0.68
N PHE A 47 8.66 -7.71 -1.09
CA PHE A 47 8.12 -8.99 -0.63
C PHE A 47 9.11 -10.14 -0.88
N LEU A 48 9.54 -10.32 -2.13
CA LEU A 48 10.47 -11.39 -2.50
C LEU A 48 11.80 -11.28 -1.74
N PHE A 49 12.35 -10.07 -1.66
CA PHE A 49 13.58 -9.81 -0.93
C PHE A 49 13.45 -10.13 0.57
N SER A 50 12.34 -9.72 1.19
CA SER A 50 12.06 -10.04 2.59
C SER A 50 11.89 -11.54 2.83
N MET A 51 11.23 -12.28 1.95
CA MET A 51 11.11 -13.73 2.11
C MET A 51 12.47 -14.45 2.02
N LEU A 52 13.41 -13.93 1.22
CA LEU A 52 14.77 -14.45 1.14
C LEU A 52 15.60 -14.14 2.40
N LEU A 53 15.47 -12.93 2.95
CA LEU A 53 16.21 -12.52 4.15
C LEU A 53 15.63 -13.08 5.45
N PHE A 54 14.32 -13.32 5.48
CA PHE A 54 13.57 -13.75 6.67
C PHE A 54 12.81 -15.06 6.39
N PRO A 55 13.51 -16.18 6.14
CA PRO A 55 12.89 -17.46 5.78
C PRO A 55 11.91 -17.99 6.83
N GLN A 56 12.06 -17.60 8.10
CA GLN A 56 11.11 -17.90 9.17
C GLN A 56 9.75 -17.24 8.96
N VAL A 57 9.72 -16.01 8.43
CA VAL A 57 8.47 -15.30 8.09
C VAL A 57 7.79 -16.03 6.94
N GLN A 58 8.55 -16.39 5.90
CA GLN A 58 8.02 -17.15 4.77
C GLN A 58 7.42 -18.49 5.23
N ARG A 59 8.13 -19.23 6.08
CA ARG A 59 7.65 -20.52 6.61
C ARG A 59 6.35 -20.36 7.39
N ARG A 60 6.27 -19.38 8.28
CA ARG A 60 5.07 -19.12 9.07
C ARG A 60 3.87 -18.72 8.20
N ALA A 61 4.10 -17.96 7.14
CA ALA A 61 3.05 -17.64 6.16
C ALA A 61 2.57 -18.88 5.40
N GLN A 62 3.49 -19.79 5.03
CA GLN A 62 3.14 -21.06 4.42
C GLN A 62 2.33 -21.97 5.36
N GLU A 63 2.68 -22.02 6.65
CA GLU A 63 1.92 -22.76 7.66
C GLU A 63 0.49 -22.22 7.83
N GLU A 64 0.31 -20.89 7.79
CA GLU A 64 -1.02 -20.27 7.80
C GLU A 64 -1.83 -20.64 6.55
N LEU A 65 -1.22 -20.54 5.36
CA LEU A 65 -1.86 -20.91 4.10
C LEU A 65 -2.25 -22.39 4.09
N ASP A 66 -1.35 -23.29 4.51
CA ASP A 66 -1.61 -24.73 4.59
C ASP A 66 -2.77 -25.03 5.56
N ARG A 67 -2.87 -24.32 6.68
CA ARG A 67 -3.96 -24.50 7.66
C ARG A 67 -5.31 -23.99 7.16
N VAL A 68 -5.33 -22.83 6.49
CA VAL A 68 -6.57 -22.11 6.14
C VAL A 68 -7.10 -22.53 4.77
N VAL A 69 -6.21 -22.63 3.79
CA VAL A 69 -6.55 -22.93 2.39
C VAL A 69 -6.43 -24.43 2.11
N GLY A 70 -5.44 -25.09 2.72
CA GLY A 70 -5.09 -26.47 2.43
C GLY A 70 -4.31 -26.61 1.11
N ARG A 71 -3.96 -27.86 0.77
CA ARG A 71 -3.13 -28.18 -0.41
C ARG A 71 -3.93 -28.59 -1.66
N SER A 72 -5.25 -28.61 -1.57
CA SER A 72 -6.14 -29.06 -2.65
C SER A 72 -6.54 -27.97 -3.64
N ARG A 73 -6.30 -26.70 -3.30
CA ARG A 73 -6.65 -25.54 -4.13
C ARG A 73 -5.68 -24.38 -3.92
N LEU A 74 -5.74 -23.40 -4.82
CA LEU A 74 -5.06 -22.12 -4.64
C LEU A 74 -5.87 -21.19 -3.71
N PRO A 75 -5.20 -20.22 -3.05
CA PRO A 75 -5.88 -19.17 -2.29
C PRO A 75 -6.77 -18.29 -3.17
N SER A 76 -7.78 -17.69 -2.56
CA SER A 76 -8.70 -16.73 -3.17
C SER A 76 -8.94 -15.53 -2.24
N PHE A 77 -9.53 -14.45 -2.75
CA PHE A 77 -9.87 -13.29 -1.91
C PHE A 77 -10.84 -13.60 -0.77
N ALA A 78 -11.66 -14.65 -0.89
CA ALA A 78 -12.55 -15.09 0.19
C ALA A 78 -11.78 -15.60 1.42
N ASP A 79 -10.53 -16.03 1.23
CA ASP A 79 -9.66 -16.52 2.30
C ASP A 79 -8.96 -15.39 3.05
N ALA A 80 -8.84 -14.19 2.44
CA ALA A 80 -8.00 -13.10 2.95
C ALA A 80 -8.26 -12.76 4.41
N LYS A 81 -9.54 -12.67 4.82
CA LYS A 81 -9.93 -12.37 6.21
C LYS A 81 -9.48 -13.42 7.24
N HIS A 82 -9.14 -14.63 6.79
CA HIS A 82 -8.65 -15.73 7.63
C HIS A 82 -7.13 -15.91 7.54
N LEU A 83 -6.44 -15.00 6.84
CA LEU A 83 -4.98 -15.02 6.67
C LEU A 83 -4.35 -13.77 7.35
N PRO A 84 -4.49 -13.61 8.68
CA PRO A 84 -3.99 -12.43 9.37
C PRO A 84 -2.48 -12.28 9.26
N TYR A 85 -1.70 -13.36 9.25
CA TYR A 85 -0.24 -13.26 9.14
C TYR A 85 0.21 -12.84 7.74
N VAL A 86 -0.43 -13.36 6.68
CA VAL A 86 -0.16 -12.91 5.30
C VAL A 86 -0.49 -11.42 5.15
N GLN A 87 -1.63 -10.97 5.70
CA GLN A 87 -1.97 -9.53 5.70
C GLN A 87 -0.96 -8.70 6.49
N ALA A 88 -0.50 -9.20 7.63
CA ALA A 88 0.52 -8.55 8.45
C ALA A 88 1.86 -8.41 7.69
N ILE A 89 2.24 -9.39 6.87
CA ILE A 89 3.41 -9.30 5.99
C ILE A 89 3.24 -8.17 4.98
N VAL A 90 2.08 -8.08 4.32
CA VAL A 90 1.80 -7.00 3.35
C VAL A 90 1.89 -5.63 4.02
N ASN A 91 1.27 -5.47 5.19
CA ASN A 91 1.31 -4.22 5.95
C ASN A 91 2.75 -3.86 6.36
N GLU A 92 3.52 -4.82 6.85
CA GLU A 92 4.91 -4.57 7.27
C GLU A 92 5.82 -4.25 6.09
N ILE A 93 5.57 -4.80 4.89
CA ILE A 93 6.32 -4.43 3.67
C ILE A 93 6.05 -2.98 3.30
N LEU A 94 4.78 -2.56 3.30
CA LEU A 94 4.40 -1.19 2.96
C LEU A 94 4.91 -0.19 4.01
N ARG A 95 4.98 -0.58 5.28
CA ARG A 95 5.60 0.23 6.34
C ARG A 95 7.12 0.29 6.19
N TRP A 96 7.77 -0.87 6.11
CA TRP A 96 9.24 -1.00 6.13
C TRP A 96 9.89 -0.45 4.87
N LYS A 97 9.29 -0.65 3.70
CA LYS A 97 9.79 -0.22 2.39
C LYS A 97 8.66 0.40 1.56
N PRO A 98 8.16 1.59 1.97
CA PRO A 98 7.07 2.25 1.26
C PRO A 98 7.48 2.59 -0.17
N PRO A 99 6.64 2.32 -1.19
CA PRO A 99 6.94 2.70 -2.57
C PRO A 99 7.16 4.20 -2.79
N THR A 100 6.53 5.05 -1.98
CA THR A 100 6.62 6.51 -2.04
C THR A 100 7.15 7.08 -0.70
N PRO A 101 8.47 6.99 -0.44
CA PRO A 101 9.05 7.36 0.87
C PRO A 101 8.91 8.85 1.22
N VAL A 102 8.70 9.71 0.23
CA VAL A 102 8.46 11.17 0.39
C VAL A 102 7.04 11.58 -0.04
N GLY A 103 6.13 10.60 -0.19
CA GLY A 103 4.78 10.78 -0.70
C GLY A 103 4.68 11.59 -2.00
N ILE A 104 3.55 12.25 -2.20
CA ILE A 104 3.32 13.21 -3.29
C ILE A 104 3.38 14.61 -2.67
N PRO A 105 4.10 15.58 -3.24
CA PRO A 105 4.11 16.94 -2.72
C PRO A 105 2.71 17.56 -2.72
N HIS A 106 2.33 18.16 -1.60
CA HIS A 106 1.12 18.98 -1.47
C HIS A 106 1.48 20.46 -1.54
N ALA A 107 0.49 21.33 -1.76
CA ALA A 107 0.64 22.78 -1.65
C ALA A 107 -0.44 23.34 -0.73
N SER A 108 -0.08 24.25 0.18
CA SER A 108 -1.05 24.95 1.01
C SER A 108 -1.95 25.83 0.14
N ILE A 109 -3.26 25.74 0.33
CA ILE A 109 -4.26 26.52 -0.44
C ILE A 109 -4.57 27.87 0.21
N GLU A 110 -4.16 28.04 1.47
CA GLU A 110 -4.28 29.25 2.28
C GLU A 110 -3.13 29.33 3.28
N ASP A 111 -2.99 30.49 3.91
CA ASP A 111 -2.06 30.69 5.01
C ASP A 111 -2.51 29.86 6.22
N ALA A 112 -1.58 29.15 6.86
CA ALA A 112 -1.87 28.28 7.99
C ALA A 112 -0.84 28.43 9.11
N TYR A 113 -1.20 27.98 10.31
CA TYR A 113 -0.27 27.79 11.42
C TYR A 113 -0.28 26.33 11.85
N TYR A 114 0.89 25.71 11.96
CA TYR A 114 1.06 24.34 12.45
C TYR A 114 2.19 24.32 13.47
N ASP A 115 1.94 23.80 14.68
CA ASP A 115 2.90 23.78 15.80
C ASP A 115 3.60 25.13 16.05
N GLY A 116 2.87 26.24 15.88
CA GLY A 116 3.38 27.61 16.04
C GLY A 116 4.16 28.15 14.83
N PHE A 117 4.37 27.36 13.79
CA PHE A 117 5.01 27.79 12.55
C PHE A 117 3.99 28.34 11.57
N PHE A 118 4.26 29.55 11.04
CA PHE A 118 3.48 30.12 9.95
C PHE A 118 3.86 29.45 8.62
N ILE A 119 2.86 28.95 7.91
CA ILE A 119 2.97 28.32 6.60
C ILE A 119 2.21 29.21 5.61
N PRO A 120 2.92 29.98 4.76
CA PRO A 120 2.28 30.78 3.73
C PRO A 120 1.48 29.93 2.73
N LYS A 121 0.47 30.52 2.12
CA LYS A 121 -0.24 29.97 0.97
C LYS A 121 0.74 29.68 -0.17
N GLY A 122 0.58 28.53 -0.82
CA GLY A 122 1.41 28.06 -1.92
C GLY A 122 2.72 27.39 -1.49
N THR A 123 2.96 27.23 -0.19
CA THR A 123 4.10 26.45 0.32
C THR A 123 3.97 24.98 -0.08
N VAL A 124 5.04 24.43 -0.66
CA VAL A 124 5.15 22.99 -0.96
C VAL A 124 5.43 22.22 0.32
N LEU A 125 4.59 21.22 0.58
CA LEU A 125 4.64 20.34 1.75
C LEU A 125 5.01 18.93 1.27
N ILE A 126 6.13 18.39 1.74
CA ILE A 126 6.61 17.05 1.38
C ILE A 126 6.47 16.13 2.60
N PRO A 127 5.61 15.11 2.57
CA PRO A 127 5.46 14.18 3.69
C PRO A 127 6.64 13.20 3.75
N ASN A 128 7.35 13.15 4.88
CA ASN A 128 8.43 12.17 5.07
C ASN A 128 7.87 10.83 5.57
N VAL A 129 7.18 10.10 4.70
CA VAL A 129 6.57 8.79 4.99
C VAL A 129 7.61 7.79 5.52
N TRP A 130 8.82 7.81 4.96
CA TRP A 130 9.91 6.94 5.40
C TRP A 130 10.26 7.12 6.87
N PHE A 131 10.38 8.37 7.31
CA PHE A 131 10.67 8.73 8.70
C PHE A 131 9.49 8.40 9.61
N LEU A 132 8.26 8.76 9.22
CA LEU A 132 7.05 8.46 10.00
C LEU A 132 6.92 6.96 10.24
N ASN A 133 7.16 6.15 9.21
CA ASN A 133 7.13 4.69 9.31
C ASN A 133 8.26 4.10 10.19
N ARG A 134 9.22 4.90 10.63
CA ARG A 134 10.37 4.51 11.47
C ARG A 134 10.39 5.18 12.83
N ASP A 135 9.38 6.00 13.12
CA ASP A 135 9.28 6.67 14.40
C ASP A 135 9.24 5.63 15.55
N PRO A 136 10.23 5.63 16.46
CA PRO A 136 10.27 4.70 17.58
C PRO A 136 9.14 4.93 18.60
N GLU A 137 8.54 6.12 18.64
CA GLU A 137 7.40 6.38 19.52
C GLU A 137 6.15 5.64 19.01
N THR A 138 5.93 5.68 17.70
CA THR A 138 4.82 4.98 17.06
C THR A 138 5.06 3.47 16.91
N TYR A 139 6.25 3.07 16.45
CA TYR A 139 6.54 1.69 16.04
C TYR A 139 7.46 0.93 17.02
N GLY A 140 7.96 1.56 18.07
CA GLY A 140 8.85 0.95 19.05
C GLY A 140 10.33 0.99 18.65
N PRO A 141 11.25 0.59 19.57
CA PRO A 141 12.70 0.70 19.37
C PRO A 141 13.24 -0.17 18.22
N ASP A 142 12.45 -1.12 17.74
CA ASP A 142 12.77 -1.99 16.62
C ASP A 142 12.13 -1.54 15.30
N ALA A 143 11.71 -0.28 15.17
CA ALA A 143 11.01 0.25 13.99
C ALA A 143 11.76 0.02 12.67
N ASP A 144 13.10 -0.05 12.68
CA ASP A 144 13.90 -0.36 11.49
C ASP A 144 13.92 -1.85 11.10
N GLN A 145 13.44 -2.73 11.98
CA GLN A 145 13.38 -4.16 11.72
C GLN A 145 12.11 -4.53 10.96
N PHE A 146 12.24 -5.53 10.08
CA PHE A 146 11.11 -6.16 9.42
C PHE A 146 10.50 -7.21 10.36
N ARG A 147 9.34 -6.91 10.95
CA ARG A 147 8.65 -7.77 11.91
C ARG A 147 7.12 -7.73 11.67
N PRO A 148 6.57 -8.62 10.83
CA PRO A 148 5.13 -8.69 10.57
C PRO A 148 4.26 -8.78 11.82
N GLU A 149 4.76 -9.42 12.88
CA GLU A 149 4.08 -9.55 14.18
C GLU A 149 3.68 -8.21 14.80
N ARG A 150 4.29 -7.09 14.38
CA ARG A 150 3.90 -5.73 14.80
C ARG A 150 2.43 -5.43 14.50
N HIS A 151 1.90 -6.01 13.42
CA HIS A 151 0.51 -5.82 13.01
C HIS A 151 -0.45 -6.87 13.60
N LEU A 152 0.00 -7.71 14.53
CA LEU A 152 -0.84 -8.72 15.17
C LEU A 152 -1.12 -8.40 16.63
N ASP A 153 -2.34 -8.70 17.09
CA ASP A 153 -2.69 -8.70 18.51
C ASP A 153 -2.11 -9.93 19.24
N GLN A 154 -2.44 -10.08 20.53
CA GLN A 154 -1.95 -11.19 21.35
C GLN A 154 -2.55 -12.54 20.93
N ASP A 155 -3.72 -12.54 20.30
CA ASP A 155 -4.43 -13.72 19.83
C ASP A 155 -4.01 -14.12 18.40
N GLY A 156 -3.17 -13.31 17.75
CA GLY A 156 -2.67 -13.53 16.40
C GLY A 156 -3.60 -13.01 15.30
N ASN A 157 -4.60 -12.19 15.63
CA ASN A 157 -5.43 -11.51 14.65
C ASN A 157 -4.75 -10.22 14.18
N LEU A 158 -5.13 -9.76 12.99
CA LEU A 158 -4.67 -8.47 12.48
C LEU A 158 -5.21 -7.35 13.37
N ARG A 159 -4.34 -6.45 13.83
CA ARG A 159 -4.75 -5.25 14.54
C ARG A 159 -5.54 -4.35 13.60
N ASP A 160 -6.57 -3.70 14.12
CA ASP A 160 -7.23 -2.62 13.38
C ASP A 160 -6.19 -1.53 13.06
N PRO A 161 -6.17 -1.01 11.83
CA PRO A 161 -5.43 0.21 11.55
C PRO A 161 -6.10 1.33 12.36
N ASN A 162 -5.37 1.87 13.35
CA ASN A 162 -5.81 3.00 14.16
C ASN A 162 -6.34 4.17 13.31
#